data_AF-R5BEQ7-F1
#
_entry.id   AF-R5BEQ7-F1
#
_cell.length_a   1.000
_cell.length_b   1.000
_cell.length_c   1.000
_cell.angle_alpha   90.00
_cell.angle_beta   90.00
_cell.angle_gamma   90.00
#
_symmetry.space_group_name_H-M   'P 1'
#
loop_
_entity.id
_entity.type
_entity.pdbx_description
1 polymer ?
#
loop_
_entity_poly.entity_id
_entity_poly.type
_entity_poly.pdbx_seq_one_letter_code
_entity_poly.pdbx_strand_id
1 'polypeptide(L)'
;MSESGRHVILYVHGMGGGGDSRIPSILKDNLGPDFEVVIRTYDFDPEIAHTQLSGWAEEVHPDLVIGESMGAAHAIALRGYPHLFVSPSLNAPRYFFSLAWLTVIPGMTALFDRIYRPKDGDRQRLHFTRRPLLKWKATLEDALRNTPKNGSKDYFHAFFGTRDHYRRSGVVSIRTWRKYFGDGSWTVYDGTHFMENEYVLSLLIPKIREVLGAFGNS
;
A
#
# COMPACT_ATOMS: atom_id res chain seq x y z
N MET A 1 -6.90 35.10 3.85
CA MET A 1 -7.68 33.97 4.37
C MET A 1 -7.74 32.97 3.23
N SER A 2 -6.85 31.99 3.19
CA SER A 2 -6.87 30.98 2.13
C SER A 2 -8.15 30.16 2.28
N GLU A 3 -8.86 29.94 1.17
CA GLU A 3 -9.90 28.92 1.10
C GLU A 3 -9.26 27.60 1.53
N SER A 4 -9.64 27.10 2.71
CA SER A 4 -9.06 25.90 3.31
C SER A 4 -9.49 24.69 2.48
N GLY A 5 -8.72 24.38 1.42
CA GLY A 5 -8.86 23.14 0.67
C GLY A 5 -8.73 21.93 1.59
N ARG A 6 -9.53 20.90 1.35
CA ARG A 6 -9.42 19.63 2.07
C ARG A 6 -8.08 18.96 1.76
N HIS A 7 -7.49 18.31 2.75
CA HIS A 7 -6.35 17.44 2.52
C HIS A 7 -6.80 16.14 1.84
N VAL A 8 -6.20 15.83 0.69
CA VAL A 8 -6.53 14.64 -0.10
C VAL A 8 -5.56 13.51 0.21
N ILE A 9 -6.08 12.36 0.62
CA ILE A 9 -5.32 11.14 0.90
C ILE A 9 -5.65 10.10 -0.16
N LEU A 10 -4.65 9.71 -0.96
CA LEU A 10 -4.79 8.58 -1.88
C LEU A 10 -4.41 7.28 -1.17
N TYR A 11 -5.40 6.41 -0.95
CA TYR A 11 -5.19 5.12 -0.31
C TYR A 11 -5.06 3.98 -1.34
N VAL A 12 -3.92 3.29 -1.30
CA VAL A 12 -3.56 2.16 -2.16
C VAL A 12 -3.69 0.86 -1.36
N HIS A 13 -4.78 0.13 -1.61
CA HIS A 13 -5.14 -1.08 -0.86
C HIS A 13 -4.20 -2.27 -1.10
N GLY A 14 -4.23 -3.28 -0.22
CA GLY A 14 -3.51 -4.53 -0.41
C GLY A 14 -4.07 -5.43 -1.52
N MET A 15 -3.42 -6.58 -1.76
CA MET A 15 -3.92 -7.59 -2.70
C MET A 15 -5.33 -8.06 -2.32
N GLY A 16 -6.26 -8.03 -3.28
CA GLY A 16 -7.66 -8.42 -3.04
C GLY A 16 -8.45 -7.43 -2.17
N GLY A 17 -7.83 -6.29 -1.82
CA GLY A 17 -8.51 -5.11 -1.28
C GLY A 17 -9.34 -4.40 -2.34
N GLY A 18 -9.93 -3.27 -1.98
CA GLY A 18 -10.75 -2.46 -2.90
C GLY A 18 -11.43 -1.29 -2.19
N GLY A 19 -12.38 -0.62 -2.84
CA GLY A 19 -13.03 0.60 -2.33
C GLY A 19 -13.77 0.44 -1.00
N ASP A 20 -14.14 -0.78 -0.65
CA ASP A 20 -14.78 -1.17 0.63
C ASP A 20 -13.77 -1.66 1.68
N SER A 21 -12.48 -1.29 1.57
CA SER A 21 -11.45 -1.68 2.55
C SER A 21 -11.64 -1.00 3.91
N ARG A 22 -11.31 -1.74 4.98
CA ARG A 22 -11.62 -1.37 6.37
C ARG A 22 -10.91 -0.10 6.83
N ILE A 23 -9.58 -0.01 6.64
CA ILE A 23 -8.80 1.15 7.12
C ILE A 23 -9.31 2.46 6.49
N PRO A 24 -9.51 2.57 5.15
CA PRO A 24 -10.12 3.75 4.53
C PRO A 24 -11.48 4.13 5.11
N SER A 25 -12.34 3.15 5.42
CA SER A 25 -13.62 3.43 6.08
C SER A 25 -13.40 4.08 7.44
N ILE A 26 -12.53 3.51 8.28
CA ILE A 26 -12.20 4.08 9.59
C ILE A 26 -11.63 5.50 9.45
N LEU A 27 -10.76 5.73 8.46
CA LEU A 27 -10.18 7.06 8.19
C LEU A 27 -11.28 8.07 7.80
N LYS A 28 -12.19 7.70 6.90
CA LYS A 28 -13.33 8.54 6.50
C LYS A 28 -14.22 8.89 7.69
N ASP A 29 -14.44 7.94 8.59
CA ASP A 29 -15.32 8.12 9.75
C ASP A 29 -14.68 8.98 10.86
N ASN A 30 -13.34 9.11 10.90
CA ASN A 30 -12.64 9.66 12.08
C ASN A 30 -11.67 10.82 11.78
N LEU A 31 -11.27 11.09 10.53
CA LEU A 31 -10.35 12.19 10.23
C LEU A 31 -11.01 13.57 10.37
N GLY A 32 -12.33 13.66 10.12
CA GLY A 32 -13.11 14.89 10.14
C GLY A 32 -13.28 15.51 8.75
N PRO A 33 -13.97 16.67 8.67
CA PRO A 33 -14.38 17.26 7.39
C PRO A 33 -13.23 17.88 6.58
N ASP A 34 -12.06 18.09 7.17
CA ASP A 34 -10.90 18.69 6.51
C ASP A 34 -10.10 17.69 5.65
N PHE A 35 -10.50 16.42 5.64
CA PHE A 35 -9.82 15.36 4.93
C PHE A 35 -10.75 14.68 3.92
N GLU A 36 -10.19 14.31 2.78
CA GLU A 36 -10.81 13.46 1.78
C GLU A 36 -9.96 12.20 1.57
N VAL A 37 -10.56 11.02 1.76
CA VAL A 37 -9.87 9.75 1.54
C VAL A 37 -10.35 9.15 0.22
N VAL A 38 -9.49 9.21 -0.79
CA VAL A 38 -9.72 8.62 -2.11
C VAL A 38 -9.22 7.19 -2.10
N ILE A 39 -10.12 6.24 -2.36
CA ILE A 39 -9.79 4.84 -2.61
C ILE A 39 -10.62 4.34 -3.78
N ARG A 40 -9.96 3.61 -4.68
CA ARG A 40 -10.58 2.99 -5.85
C ARG A 40 -10.00 1.59 -6.02
N THR A 41 -10.81 0.66 -6.50
CA THR A 41 -10.36 -0.69 -6.85
C THR A 41 -9.58 -0.64 -8.15
N TYR A 42 -8.32 -1.06 -8.13
CA TYR A 42 -7.44 -1.13 -9.31
C TYR A 42 -7.21 -2.57 -9.78
N ASP A 43 -6.69 -2.72 -11.00
CA ASP A 43 -6.46 -4.03 -11.63
C ASP A 43 -5.41 -4.87 -10.89
N PHE A 44 -5.49 -6.19 -10.99
CA PHE A 44 -4.50 -7.08 -10.39
C PHE A 44 -3.19 -7.15 -11.18
N ASP A 45 -3.24 -6.88 -12.49
CA ASP A 45 -2.04 -6.74 -13.31
C ASP A 45 -1.25 -5.50 -12.88
N PRO A 46 0.00 -5.65 -12.41
CA PRO A 46 0.71 -4.56 -11.76
C PRO A 46 1.12 -3.42 -12.70
N GLU A 47 1.19 -3.64 -14.01
CA GLU A 47 1.42 -2.55 -14.96
C GLU A 47 0.16 -1.72 -15.17
N ILE A 48 -1.00 -2.39 -15.33
CA ILE A 48 -2.29 -1.71 -15.45
C ILE A 48 -2.59 -0.93 -14.15
N ALA A 49 -2.38 -1.57 -13.00
CA ALA A 49 -2.49 -0.94 -11.69
C ALA A 49 -1.64 0.33 -11.57
N HIS A 50 -0.38 0.28 -12.02
CA HIS A 50 0.50 1.44 -11.99
C HIS A 50 -0.03 2.57 -12.87
N THR A 51 -0.47 2.29 -14.09
CA THR A 51 -1.10 3.32 -14.96
C THR A 51 -2.33 3.93 -14.32
N GLN A 52 -3.21 3.12 -13.72
CA GLN A 52 -4.40 3.61 -13.03
C GLN A 52 -4.05 4.50 -11.84
N LEU A 53 -3.15 4.04 -10.97
CA LEU A 53 -2.77 4.76 -9.75
C LEU A 53 -2.03 6.07 -10.05
N SER A 54 -1.15 6.08 -11.05
CA SER A 54 -0.49 7.31 -11.51
C SER A 54 -1.50 8.30 -12.08
N GLY A 55 -2.44 7.83 -12.93
CA GLY A 55 -3.51 8.68 -13.44
C GLY A 55 -4.42 9.24 -12.35
N TRP A 56 -4.70 8.47 -11.29
CA TRP A 56 -5.46 8.97 -10.14
C TRP A 56 -4.67 9.98 -9.31
N ALA A 57 -3.37 9.78 -9.11
CA ALA A 57 -2.52 10.75 -8.42
C ALA A 57 -2.46 12.09 -9.17
N GLU A 58 -2.43 12.06 -10.51
CA GLU A 58 -2.55 13.25 -11.35
C GLU A 58 -3.95 13.88 -11.31
N GLU A 59 -5.00 13.08 -11.18
CA GLU A 59 -6.38 13.56 -11.11
C GLU A 59 -6.70 14.24 -9.77
N VAL A 60 -6.32 13.61 -8.66
CA VAL A 60 -6.75 14.04 -7.32
C VAL A 60 -5.70 14.85 -6.57
N HIS A 61 -4.46 14.92 -7.08
CA HIS A 61 -3.34 15.66 -6.49
C HIS A 61 -3.21 15.42 -4.97
N PRO A 62 -2.93 14.18 -4.51
CA PRO A 62 -2.96 13.86 -3.10
C PRO A 62 -1.89 14.62 -2.31
N ASP A 63 -2.24 15.07 -1.11
CA ASP A 63 -1.27 15.58 -0.14
C ASP A 63 -0.53 14.45 0.59
N LEU A 64 -1.11 13.24 0.58
CA LEU A 64 -0.54 12.05 1.21
C LEU A 64 -0.94 10.79 0.45
N VAL A 65 0.02 9.87 0.28
CA VAL A 65 -0.24 8.51 -0.22
C VAL A 65 -0.13 7.51 0.94
N ILE A 66 -1.11 6.62 1.07
CA ILE A 66 -1.07 5.52 2.04
C ILE A 66 -1.05 4.18 1.31
N GLY A 67 -0.02 3.36 1.55
CA GLY A 67 0.11 2.02 0.97
C GLY A 67 -0.13 0.90 1.98
N GLU A 68 -1.03 -0.02 1.68
CA GLU A 68 -1.31 -1.19 2.52
C GLU A 68 -0.72 -2.46 1.89
N SER A 69 -0.04 -3.30 2.68
CA SER A 69 0.37 -4.64 2.26
C SER A 69 1.13 -4.63 0.93
N MET A 70 0.67 -5.36 -0.09
CA MET A 70 1.28 -5.36 -1.43
C MET A 70 1.04 -4.07 -2.23
N GLY A 71 0.00 -3.29 -1.89
CA GLY A 71 -0.23 -1.95 -2.44
C GLY A 71 0.92 -0.99 -2.15
N ALA A 72 1.74 -1.27 -1.13
CA ALA A 72 2.97 -0.53 -0.85
C ALA A 72 3.90 -0.43 -2.07
N ALA A 73 4.01 -1.49 -2.89
CA ALA A 73 4.85 -1.43 -4.09
C ALA A 73 4.38 -0.35 -5.07
N HIS A 74 3.07 -0.23 -5.28
CA HIS A 74 2.53 0.82 -6.15
C HIS A 74 2.59 2.20 -5.50
N ALA A 75 2.27 2.29 -4.20
CA ALA A 75 2.33 3.56 -3.46
C ALA A 75 3.73 4.18 -3.49
N ILE A 76 4.80 3.37 -3.32
CA ILE A 76 6.19 3.86 -3.40
C ILE A 76 6.50 4.42 -4.81
N ALA A 77 5.93 3.83 -5.87
CA ALA A 77 6.19 4.27 -7.24
C ALA A 77 5.62 5.67 -7.54
N LEU A 78 4.63 6.13 -6.78
CA LEU A 78 4.09 7.49 -6.84
C LEU A 78 5.08 8.45 -6.18
N ARG A 79 5.77 9.29 -6.95
CA ARG A 79 6.85 10.16 -6.46
C ARG A 79 6.34 11.56 -6.13
N GLY A 80 7.04 12.26 -5.24
CA GLY A 80 6.77 13.66 -4.92
C GLY A 80 5.68 13.84 -3.85
N TYR A 81 5.34 12.77 -3.14
CA TYR A 81 4.36 12.78 -2.05
C TYR A 81 5.01 12.29 -0.76
N PRO A 82 4.50 12.66 0.42
CA PRO A 82 4.77 11.88 1.62
C PRO A 82 4.00 10.55 1.56
N HIS A 83 4.57 9.51 2.18
CA HIS A 83 4.01 8.17 2.19
C HIS A 83 3.93 7.58 3.60
N LEU A 84 2.76 7.05 3.93
CA LEU A 84 2.57 6.19 5.09
C LEU A 84 2.25 4.76 4.65
N PHE A 85 2.70 3.76 5.42
CA PHE A 85 2.45 2.36 5.08
C PHE A 85 1.90 1.57 6.23
N VAL A 86 0.95 0.69 5.94
CA VAL A 86 0.45 -0.31 6.88
C VAL A 86 0.91 -1.69 6.41
N SER A 87 1.77 -2.32 7.20
CA SER A 87 2.29 -3.67 6.97
C SER A 87 2.85 -3.89 5.55
N PRO A 88 3.77 -3.05 5.05
CA PRO A 88 4.23 -3.10 3.66
C PRO A 88 4.89 -4.45 3.32
N SER A 89 4.33 -5.13 2.33
CA SER A 89 4.71 -6.49 1.91
C SER A 89 5.71 -6.48 0.75
N LEU A 90 6.86 -5.82 0.94
CA LEU A 90 7.85 -5.61 -0.15
C LEU A 90 8.50 -6.88 -0.71
N ASN A 91 8.32 -8.03 -0.05
CA ASN A 91 8.77 -9.31 -0.57
C ASN A 91 7.64 -10.12 -1.27
N ALA A 92 6.37 -9.72 -1.13
CA ALA A 92 5.25 -10.38 -1.85
C ALA A 92 5.43 -10.32 -3.38
N PRO A 93 5.83 -9.20 -4.01
CA PRO A 93 6.05 -9.16 -5.45
C PRO A 93 7.10 -10.17 -5.93
N ARG A 94 8.16 -10.39 -5.13
CA ARG A 94 9.20 -11.41 -5.44
C ARG A 94 8.64 -12.83 -5.35
N TYR A 95 7.81 -13.09 -4.35
CA TYR A 95 7.13 -14.37 -4.19
C TYR A 95 6.17 -14.64 -5.35
N PHE A 96 5.39 -13.66 -5.78
CA PHE A 96 4.51 -13.82 -6.94
C PHE A 96 5.27 -14.03 -8.25
N PHE A 97 6.37 -13.31 -8.45
CA PHE A 97 7.27 -13.56 -9.57
C PHE A 97 7.79 -15.01 -9.59
N SER A 98 8.20 -15.57 -8.43
CA SER A 98 8.69 -16.96 -8.38
C SER A 98 7.58 -17.99 -8.59
N LEU A 99 6.35 -17.69 -8.16
CA LEU A 99 5.18 -18.55 -8.40
C LEU A 99 4.70 -18.53 -9.85
N ALA A 100 5.11 -17.56 -10.67
CA ALA A 100 4.60 -17.38 -12.03
C ALA A 100 4.70 -18.67 -12.88
N TRP A 101 5.76 -19.45 -12.71
CA TRP A 101 5.94 -20.71 -13.43
C TRP A 101 5.00 -21.82 -13.00
N LEU A 102 4.52 -21.85 -11.76
CA LEU A 102 3.54 -22.85 -11.33
C LEU A 102 2.19 -22.68 -12.04
N THR A 103 1.86 -21.46 -12.48
CA THR A 103 0.59 -21.18 -13.15
C THR A 103 0.48 -21.77 -14.56
N VAL A 104 1.57 -22.29 -15.12
CA VAL A 104 1.54 -23.03 -16.40
C VAL A 104 1.09 -24.48 -16.22
N ILE A 105 1.14 -25.01 -15.00
CA ILE A 105 0.68 -26.37 -14.69
C ILE A 105 -0.85 -26.38 -14.74
N PRO A 106 -1.49 -27.30 -15.50
CA PRO A 106 -2.93 -27.38 -15.58
C PRO A 106 -3.61 -27.44 -14.20
N GLY A 107 -4.60 -26.58 -13.97
CA GLY A 107 -5.35 -26.51 -12.71
C GLY A 107 -4.75 -25.61 -11.61
N MET A 108 -3.47 -25.23 -11.71
CA MET A 108 -2.84 -24.40 -10.67
C MET A 108 -3.42 -22.98 -10.59
N THR A 109 -3.73 -22.35 -11.72
CA THR A 109 -4.40 -21.04 -11.75
C THR A 109 -5.75 -21.10 -11.03
N ALA A 110 -6.58 -22.11 -11.34
CA ALA A 110 -7.87 -22.27 -10.68
C ALA A 110 -7.73 -22.53 -9.17
N LEU A 111 -6.69 -23.26 -8.76
CA LEU A 111 -6.37 -23.46 -7.35
C LEU A 111 -6.01 -22.15 -6.65
N PHE A 112 -5.13 -21.33 -7.25
CA PHE A 112 -4.76 -20.03 -6.69
C PHE A 112 -5.93 -19.06 -6.65
N ASP A 113 -6.71 -18.96 -7.73
CA ASP A 113 -7.91 -18.12 -7.78
C ASP A 113 -8.91 -18.51 -6.68
N ARG A 114 -9.00 -19.81 -6.34
CA ARG A 114 -9.83 -20.30 -5.24
C ARG A 114 -9.25 -19.95 -3.87
N ILE A 115 -7.94 -20.13 -3.66
CA ILE A 115 -7.26 -19.85 -2.37
C ILE A 115 -7.32 -18.36 -2.04
N TYR A 116 -7.12 -17.51 -3.04
CA TYR A 116 -7.02 -16.07 -2.88
C TYR A 116 -8.31 -15.34 -3.26
N ARG A 117 -9.43 -16.05 -3.44
CA ARG A 117 -10.69 -15.44 -3.85
C ARG A 117 -11.03 -14.25 -2.94
N PRO A 118 -11.18 -13.04 -3.49
CA PRO A 118 -11.56 -11.88 -2.68
C PRO A 118 -12.96 -12.08 -2.09
N LYS A 119 -13.24 -11.37 -1.00
CA LYS A 119 -14.60 -11.29 -0.46
C LYS A 119 -15.53 -10.61 -1.48
N ASP A 120 -16.83 -10.81 -1.31
CA ASP A 120 -17.82 -10.07 -2.09
C ASP A 120 -17.76 -8.57 -1.75
N GLY A 121 -18.07 -7.71 -2.74
CA GLY A 121 -18.01 -6.26 -2.60
C GLY A 121 -17.20 -5.59 -3.70
N ASP A 122 -16.85 -4.31 -3.50
CA ASP A 122 -15.95 -3.57 -4.37
C ASP A 122 -14.50 -3.99 -4.11
N ARG A 123 -14.13 -5.16 -4.64
CA ARG A 123 -12.84 -5.81 -4.41
C ARG A 123 -12.10 -6.08 -5.71
N GLN A 124 -10.77 -5.99 -5.65
CA GLN A 124 -9.87 -6.31 -6.73
C GLN A 124 -10.05 -7.79 -7.12
N ARG A 125 -10.41 -8.01 -8.38
CA ARG A 125 -10.49 -9.36 -8.95
C ARG A 125 -9.10 -9.92 -9.11
N LEU A 126 -8.84 -11.07 -8.49
CA LEU A 126 -7.55 -11.73 -8.58
C LEU A 126 -7.60 -12.85 -9.61
N HIS A 127 -6.65 -12.84 -10.54
CA HIS A 127 -6.50 -13.89 -11.54
C HIS A 127 -5.02 -14.22 -11.73
N PHE A 128 -4.58 -15.32 -11.13
CA PHE A 128 -3.17 -15.67 -10.99
C PHE A 128 -2.62 -16.36 -12.25
N THR A 129 -2.49 -15.61 -13.34
CA THR A 129 -1.85 -16.09 -14.57
C THR A 129 -0.39 -15.68 -14.65
N ARG A 130 0.40 -16.44 -15.43
CA ARG A 130 1.84 -16.21 -15.61
C ARG A 130 2.18 -14.76 -16.01
N ARG A 131 1.37 -14.14 -16.88
CA ARG A 131 1.65 -12.81 -17.44
C ARG A 131 1.67 -11.71 -16.35
N PRO A 132 0.57 -11.45 -15.60
CA PRO A 132 0.58 -10.54 -14.46
C PRO A 132 1.69 -10.84 -13.45
N LEU A 133 1.89 -12.12 -13.12
CA LEU A 133 2.85 -12.50 -12.08
C LEU A 133 4.31 -12.19 -12.45
N LEU A 134 4.68 -12.33 -13.73
CA LEU A 134 6.04 -12.00 -14.20
C LEU A 134 6.34 -10.49 -14.12
N LYS A 135 5.32 -9.63 -14.22
CA LYS A 135 5.49 -8.18 -14.23
C LYS A 135 5.89 -7.61 -12.87
N TRP A 136 5.51 -8.29 -11.77
CA TRP A 136 5.82 -7.86 -10.40
C TRP A 136 7.30 -7.60 -10.12
N LYS A 137 8.21 -8.31 -10.81
CA LYS A 137 9.65 -8.06 -10.67
C LYS A 137 10.01 -6.65 -11.13
N ALA A 138 9.61 -6.28 -12.34
CA ALA A 138 9.89 -4.96 -12.90
C ALA A 138 9.17 -3.86 -12.13
N THR A 139 7.91 -4.07 -11.74
CA THR A 139 7.13 -3.14 -10.93
C THR A 139 7.81 -2.86 -9.58
N LEU A 140 8.26 -3.90 -8.87
CA LEU A 140 8.96 -3.70 -7.61
C LEU A 140 10.31 -3.00 -7.81
N GLU A 141 11.07 -3.36 -8.85
CA GLU A 141 12.35 -2.71 -9.15
C GLU A 141 12.18 -1.22 -9.45
N ASP A 142 11.13 -0.84 -10.19
CA ASP A 142 10.80 0.56 -10.44
C ASP A 142 10.38 1.30 -9.17
N ALA A 143 9.46 0.74 -8.41
CA ALA A 143 9.04 1.31 -7.13
C ALA A 143 10.23 1.57 -6.22
N LEU A 144 11.14 0.60 -6.07
CA LEU A 144 12.29 0.75 -5.20
C LEU A 144 13.25 1.88 -5.64
N ARG A 145 13.21 2.36 -6.89
CA ARG A 145 13.96 3.55 -7.32
C ARG A 145 13.54 4.81 -6.55
N ASN A 146 12.31 4.88 -6.06
CA ASN A 146 11.84 5.98 -5.23
C ASN A 146 12.11 5.79 -3.72
N THR A 147 13.08 4.96 -3.32
CA THR A 147 13.40 4.80 -1.89
C THR A 147 14.51 5.75 -1.46
N PRO A 148 14.61 6.10 -0.15
CA PRO A 148 15.71 6.91 0.37
C PRO A 148 17.09 6.33 0.04
N LYS A 149 17.22 4.99 0.07
CA LYS A 149 18.45 4.29 -0.35
C LYS A 149 18.87 4.64 -1.79
N ASN A 150 17.92 4.93 -2.66
CA ASN A 150 18.15 5.28 -4.07
C ASN A 150 18.05 6.80 -4.33
N GLY A 151 18.12 7.62 -3.27
CA GLY A 151 18.22 9.07 -3.39
C GLY A 151 16.89 9.83 -3.37
N SER A 152 15.77 9.16 -3.16
CA SER A 152 14.48 9.85 -3.01
C SER A 152 14.50 10.83 -1.83
N LYS A 153 13.75 11.92 -1.99
CA LYS A 153 13.54 12.97 -0.98
C LYS A 153 12.15 12.92 -0.36
N ASP A 154 11.31 12.01 -0.84
CA ASP A 154 9.97 11.79 -0.30
C ASP A 154 10.06 11.32 1.16
N TYR A 155 9.01 11.62 1.93
CA TYR A 155 8.90 11.17 3.31
C TYR A 155 8.31 9.76 3.35
N PHE A 156 8.88 8.85 4.14
CA PHE A 156 8.37 7.48 4.27
C PHE A 156 8.28 7.07 5.73
N HIS A 157 7.13 6.53 6.14
CA HIS A 157 6.98 5.89 7.46
C HIS A 157 6.07 4.67 7.40
N ALA A 158 6.49 3.56 8.02
CA ALA A 158 5.71 2.32 8.03
C ALA A 158 5.26 1.89 9.44
N PHE A 159 4.11 1.24 9.51
CA PHE A 159 3.62 0.59 10.71
C PHE A 159 3.68 -0.93 10.55
N PHE A 160 4.23 -1.62 11.55
CA PHE A 160 4.34 -3.08 11.57
C PHE A 160 3.68 -3.67 12.81
N GLY A 161 2.70 -4.55 12.61
CA GLY A 161 2.10 -5.32 13.69
C GLY A 161 3.06 -6.40 14.22
N THR A 162 3.18 -6.54 15.53
CA THR A 162 3.94 -7.64 16.17
C THR A 162 3.37 -9.00 15.79
N ARG A 163 2.04 -9.09 15.63
CA ARG A 163 1.26 -10.31 15.35
C ARG A 163 0.93 -10.48 13.87
N ASP A 164 1.54 -9.70 12.98
CA ASP A 164 1.43 -9.91 11.54
C ASP A 164 2.05 -11.27 11.13
N HIS A 165 1.20 -12.21 10.69
CA HIS A 165 1.63 -13.57 10.34
C HIS A 165 2.52 -13.60 9.09
N TYR A 166 2.43 -12.62 8.20
CA TYR A 166 3.29 -12.49 7.02
C TYR A 166 4.72 -12.07 7.39
N ARG A 167 4.97 -11.65 8.63
CA ARG A 167 6.33 -11.45 9.14
C ARG A 167 7.08 -12.77 9.34
N ARG A 168 6.37 -13.85 9.65
CA ARG A 168 6.98 -15.19 9.82
C ARG A 168 7.47 -15.77 8.49
N SER A 169 6.73 -15.54 7.40
CA SER A 169 7.15 -15.94 6.05
C SER A 169 8.16 -14.97 5.42
N GLY A 170 8.41 -13.82 6.05
CA GLY A 170 9.28 -12.78 5.53
C GLY A 170 8.66 -11.95 4.40
N VAL A 171 7.39 -12.16 4.06
CA VAL A 171 6.65 -11.34 3.08
C VAL A 171 6.59 -9.87 3.53
N VAL A 172 6.27 -9.66 4.80
CA VAL A 172 6.41 -8.39 5.51
C VAL A 172 7.71 -8.45 6.31
N SER A 173 8.62 -7.49 6.13
CA SER A 173 9.95 -7.58 6.74
C SER A 173 10.51 -6.22 7.11
N ILE A 174 10.69 -5.99 8.41
CA ILE A 174 11.37 -4.79 8.95
C ILE A 174 12.83 -4.75 8.45
N ARG A 175 13.49 -5.90 8.30
CA ARG A 175 14.85 -5.95 7.74
C ARG A 175 14.88 -5.46 6.30
N THR A 176 13.91 -5.88 5.48
CA THR A 176 13.76 -5.37 4.11
C THR A 176 13.42 -3.89 4.12
N TRP A 177 12.52 -3.44 4.99
CA TRP A 177 12.16 -2.03 5.13
C TRP A 177 13.40 -1.18 5.47
N ARG A 178 14.07 -1.48 6.58
CA ARG A 178 15.31 -0.80 7.02
C ARG A 178 16.35 -0.73 5.91
N LYS A 179 16.51 -1.79 5.11
CA LYS A 179 17.46 -1.81 3.98
C LYS A 179 17.20 -0.69 2.96
N TYR A 180 15.94 -0.31 2.71
CA TYR A 180 15.59 0.66 1.68
C TYR A 180 15.24 2.05 2.24
N PHE A 181 14.70 2.11 3.46
CA PHE A 181 14.16 3.34 4.05
C PHE A 181 14.99 3.89 5.21
N GLY A 182 15.98 3.14 5.71
CA GLY A 182 16.83 3.56 6.81
C GLY A 182 16.18 3.42 8.19
N ASP A 183 16.98 3.57 9.24
CA ASP A 183 16.53 3.49 10.63
C ASP A 183 15.58 4.64 11.01
N GLY A 184 14.68 4.40 11.96
CA GLY A 184 13.72 5.40 12.45
C GLY A 184 12.50 5.64 11.53
N SER A 185 12.43 4.99 10.36
CA SER A 185 11.34 5.13 9.38
C SER A 185 10.17 4.18 9.61
N TRP A 186 10.02 3.61 10.81
CA TRP A 186 8.90 2.72 11.13
C TRP A 186 8.53 2.71 12.61
N THR A 187 7.29 2.29 12.88
CA THR A 187 6.74 2.05 14.21
C THR A 187 6.26 0.60 14.30
N VAL A 188 6.57 -0.06 15.41
CA VAL A 188 6.01 -1.39 15.74
C VAL A 188 4.89 -1.20 16.76
N TYR A 189 3.79 -1.93 16.61
CA TYR A 189 2.65 -1.88 17.51
C TYR A 189 2.08 -3.29 17.74
N ASP A 190 1.35 -3.49 18.84
CA ASP A 190 0.80 -4.80 19.18
C ASP A 190 -0.47 -5.15 18.41
N GLY A 191 -0.38 -5.18 17.08
CA GLY A 191 -1.48 -5.51 16.20
C GLY A 191 -1.12 -6.50 15.11
N THR A 192 -2.06 -6.72 14.19
CA THR A 192 -1.94 -7.69 13.10
C THR A 192 -1.52 -7.03 11.78
N HIS A 193 -1.59 -7.80 10.69
CA HIS A 193 -1.34 -7.31 9.34
C HIS A 193 -2.25 -6.14 8.94
N PHE A 194 -3.51 -6.17 9.38
CA PHE A 194 -4.58 -5.29 8.87
C PHE A 194 -4.82 -4.03 9.72
N MET A 195 -3.99 -3.76 10.73
CA MET A 195 -4.13 -2.68 11.71
C MET A 195 -5.54 -2.52 12.29
N GLU A 196 -5.71 -2.94 13.54
CA GLU A 196 -6.98 -2.85 14.25
C GLU A 196 -7.46 -1.41 14.39
N ASN A 197 -8.78 -1.22 14.54
CA ASN A 197 -9.40 0.10 14.65
C ASN A 197 -8.70 0.97 15.71
N GLU A 198 -8.42 0.42 16.89
CA GLU A 198 -7.73 1.13 17.96
C GLU A 198 -6.40 1.74 17.50
N TYR A 199 -5.62 1.03 16.68
CA TYR A 199 -4.32 1.49 16.18
C TYR A 199 -4.45 2.42 14.97
N VAL A 200 -5.51 2.30 14.18
CA VAL A 200 -5.83 3.32 13.18
C VAL A 200 -6.10 4.66 13.89
N LEU A 201 -6.90 4.64 14.96
CA LEU A 201 -7.24 5.84 15.74
C LEU A 201 -6.04 6.38 16.55
N SER A 202 -5.26 5.51 17.18
CA SER A 202 -4.21 5.92 18.12
C SER A 202 -2.83 6.12 17.47
N LEU A 203 -2.58 5.58 16.28
CA LEU A 203 -1.28 5.66 15.60
C LEU A 203 -1.39 6.28 14.21
N LEU A 204 -2.22 5.71 13.31
CA LEU A 204 -2.24 6.13 11.91
C LEU A 204 -2.82 7.54 11.75
N ILE A 205 -3.97 7.83 12.34
CA ILE A 205 -4.59 9.17 12.27
C ILE A 205 -3.69 10.27 12.86
N PRO A 206 -3.11 10.11 14.06
CA PRO A 206 -2.14 11.07 14.58
C PRO A 206 -0.96 11.29 13.63
N LYS A 207 -0.45 10.23 13.00
CA LYS A 207 0.66 10.33 12.05
C LYS A 207 0.28 11.04 10.75
N ILE A 208 -0.93 10.81 10.24
CA ILE A 208 -1.48 11.55 9.10
C ILE A 208 -1.49 13.04 9.40
N ARG A 209 -2.01 13.43 10.58
CA ARG A 209 -2.05 14.84 11.01
C ARG A 209 -0.67 15.44 11.25
N GLU A 210 0.26 14.67 11.82
CA GLU A 210 1.66 15.08 12.00
C GLU A 210 2.32 15.41 10.66
N VAL A 211 2.21 14.49 9.70
CA VAL A 211 2.80 14.65 8.37
C VAL A 211 2.18 15.84 7.66
N LEU A 212 0.85 15.88 7.52
CA LEU A 212 0.17 16.96 6.78
C LEU A 212 0.30 18.32 7.47
N GLY A 213 0.40 18.37 8.80
CA GLY A 213 0.68 19.61 9.53
C GLY A 213 2.13 20.10 9.42
N ALA A 214 3.10 19.19 9.27
CA ALA A 214 4.50 19.54 9.03
C ALA A 214 4.75 20.04 7.59
N PHE A 215 3.97 19.55 6.63
CA PHE A 215 4.10 19.90 5.21
C PHE A 215 3.06 20.92 4.70
N GLY A 216 2.06 21.29 5.50
CA GLY A 216 1.02 22.26 5.14
C GLY A 216 1.33 23.73 5.46
N ASN A 217 2.49 24.04 6.06
CA ASN A 217 2.91 25.40 6.44
C ASN A 217 4.07 25.96 5.59
N SER A 218 4.39 25.33 4.46
CA SER A 218 5.44 25.77 3.53
C SER A 218 4.90 26.52 2.33
#